data_AF-I8IMS7-F1
#
_entry.id   AF-I8IMS7-F1
#
_cell.length_a   1.000
_cell.length_b   1.000
_cell.length_c   1.000
_cell.angle_alpha   90.00
_cell.angle_beta   90.00
_cell.angle_gamma   90.00
#
_symmetry.space_group_name_H-M   'P 1'
#
loop_
_entity.id
_entity.type
_entity.pdbx_description
1 polymer ?
#
loop_
_entity_poly.entity_id
_entity_poly.type
_entity_poly.pdbx_seq_one_letter_code
_entity_poly.pdbx_strand_id
1 'polypeptide(L)'
;MFLHAIVYLSAWSQSGSLHKMQEIDNAAGAVAGVAMFVLGLPTIGWFVRKSYEVIYILIFIVLWGELGLTSTVFYMVHVLMFILIMIMVGMHRPKISTHSLVIVIFTSCMWFSDRLLRLAKICWFSVGNHATVTALLGDTVHVRLTRNVSCRPGSHVFLWLPSIRLFETHPFTMVSSSPPEFVIRAYDGFTRDPYYLAHKKQGQLLRCSMDGEYGQVPNFVEFDKVVFVAGGSGASFTFAIALGSLDTLAARNTSKQIEFLWAIRSLESLEWFEPQLAKL
;
A
#
# COMPACT_ATOMS: atom_id res chain seq x y z
N MET A 1 -2.29 -27.71 -9.13
CA MET A 1 -3.74 -27.80 -9.43
C MET A 1 -4.03 -28.37 -10.81
N PHE A 2 -3.53 -27.81 -11.92
CA PHE A 2 -3.79 -28.39 -13.26
C PHE A 2 -3.34 -29.85 -13.43
N LEU A 3 -2.16 -30.19 -12.93
CA LEU A 3 -1.70 -31.58 -12.94
C LEU A 3 -2.67 -32.51 -12.19
N HIS A 4 -3.18 -32.06 -11.04
CA HIS A 4 -4.17 -32.80 -10.27
C HIS A 4 -5.47 -33.00 -11.08
N ALA A 5 -6.01 -31.94 -11.68
CA ALA A 5 -7.21 -32.03 -12.53
C ALA A 5 -7.00 -32.97 -13.73
N ILE A 6 -5.87 -32.88 -14.43
CA ILE A 6 -5.53 -33.71 -15.59
C ILE A 6 -5.44 -35.19 -15.21
N VAL A 7 -4.78 -35.51 -14.10
CA VAL A 7 -4.63 -36.89 -13.62
C VAL A 7 -5.99 -37.51 -13.28
N TYR A 8 -6.86 -36.79 -12.55
CA TYR A 8 -8.19 -37.29 -12.21
C TYR A 8 -9.10 -37.43 -13.45
N LEU A 9 -9.03 -36.48 -14.37
CA LEU A 9 -9.79 -36.54 -15.63
C LEU A 9 -9.38 -37.74 -16.48
N SER A 10 -8.07 -37.98 -16.62
CA SER A 10 -7.52 -39.13 -17.34
C SER A 10 -7.96 -40.45 -16.69
N ALA A 11 -7.87 -40.54 -15.37
CA ALA A 11 -8.29 -41.73 -14.62
C ALA A 11 -9.79 -42.03 -14.81
N TRP A 12 -10.67 -41.02 -14.69
CA TRP A 12 -12.12 -41.22 -14.89
C TRP A 12 -12.51 -41.51 -16.33
N SER A 13 -11.74 -40.98 -17.30
CA SER A 13 -11.93 -41.33 -18.71
C SER A 13 -11.60 -42.80 -18.96
N GLN A 14 -10.52 -43.31 -18.36
CA GLN A 14 -10.13 -44.72 -18.50
C GLN A 14 -11.10 -45.67 -17.79
N SER A 15 -11.66 -45.26 -16.64
CA SER A 15 -12.63 -46.08 -15.89
C SER A 15 -14.08 -45.91 -16.33
N GLY A 16 -14.36 -45.14 -17.40
CA GLY A 16 -15.73 -44.89 -17.88
C GLY A 16 -16.62 -44.11 -16.91
N SER A 17 -16.05 -43.40 -15.93
CA SER A 17 -16.78 -42.73 -14.85
C SER A 17 -16.75 -41.20 -14.97
N LEU A 18 -16.78 -40.66 -16.19
CA LEU A 18 -16.70 -39.21 -16.45
C LEU A 18 -17.82 -38.41 -15.79
N HIS A 19 -18.98 -39.02 -15.53
CA HIS A 19 -20.10 -38.36 -14.82
C HIS A 19 -19.70 -37.83 -13.44
N LYS A 20 -18.66 -38.40 -12.80
CA LYS A 20 -18.13 -37.91 -11.52
C LYS A 20 -17.64 -36.47 -11.58
N MET A 21 -17.26 -35.96 -12.75
CA MET A 21 -16.88 -34.56 -12.92
C MET A 21 -18.06 -33.60 -12.67
N GLN A 22 -19.28 -34.05 -12.92
CA GLN A 22 -20.50 -33.26 -12.72
C GLN A 22 -20.93 -33.22 -11.25
N GLU A 23 -20.30 -34.03 -10.38
CA GLU A 23 -20.51 -33.93 -8.94
C GLU A 23 -20.07 -32.56 -8.44
N ILE A 24 -20.87 -31.97 -7.55
CA ILE A 24 -20.68 -30.62 -7.03
C ILE A 24 -19.28 -30.45 -6.41
N ASP A 25 -18.80 -31.44 -5.67
CA ASP A 25 -17.49 -31.44 -5.05
C ASP A 25 -16.38 -31.27 -6.11
N ASN A 26 -16.44 -32.01 -7.21
CA ASN A 26 -15.41 -31.97 -8.27
C ASN A 26 -15.52 -30.69 -9.12
N ALA A 27 -16.74 -30.26 -9.41
CA ALA A 27 -16.99 -28.98 -10.09
C ALA A 27 -16.45 -27.79 -9.27
N ALA A 28 -16.69 -27.76 -7.96
CA ALA A 28 -16.16 -26.73 -7.06
C ALA A 28 -14.63 -26.73 -7.05
N GLY A 29 -14.00 -27.91 -7.03
CA GLY A 29 -12.54 -28.04 -7.13
C GLY A 29 -11.98 -27.48 -8.44
N ALA A 30 -12.66 -27.71 -9.56
CA ALA A 30 -12.27 -27.16 -10.87
C ALA A 30 -12.36 -25.63 -10.88
N VAL A 31 -13.46 -25.05 -10.37
CA VAL A 31 -13.64 -23.59 -10.26
C VAL A 31 -12.57 -22.97 -9.35
N ALA A 32 -12.28 -23.58 -8.20
CA ALA A 32 -11.20 -23.14 -7.32
C ALA A 32 -9.83 -23.15 -8.03
N GLY A 33 -9.55 -24.21 -8.81
CA GLY A 33 -8.32 -24.33 -9.58
C GLY A 33 -8.16 -23.23 -10.64
N VAL A 34 -9.24 -22.90 -11.35
CA VAL A 34 -9.26 -21.78 -12.31
C VAL A 34 -9.06 -20.44 -11.60
N ALA A 35 -9.76 -20.19 -10.50
CA ALA A 35 -9.61 -18.96 -9.73
C ALA A 35 -8.18 -18.78 -9.19
N MET A 36 -7.55 -19.85 -8.67
CA MET A 36 -6.15 -19.84 -8.25
C MET A 36 -5.20 -19.54 -9.41
N PHE A 37 -5.49 -20.01 -10.63
CA PHE A 37 -4.68 -19.73 -11.80
C PHE A 37 -4.76 -18.27 -12.23
N VAL A 38 -5.98 -17.72 -12.28
CA VAL A 38 -6.23 -16.31 -12.57
C VAL A 38 -5.51 -15.42 -11.55
N LEU A 39 -5.48 -15.82 -10.27
CA LEU A 39 -4.71 -15.12 -9.23
C LEU A 39 -3.19 -15.28 -9.36
N GLY A 40 -2.71 -16.47 -9.72
CA GLY A 40 -1.30 -16.81 -9.73
C GLY A 40 -0.53 -16.20 -10.90
N LEU A 41 -1.14 -16.14 -12.09
CA LEU A 41 -0.51 -15.63 -13.31
C LEU A 41 0.10 -14.23 -13.14
N PRO A 42 -0.60 -13.23 -12.57
CA PRO A 42 -0.05 -11.89 -12.40
C PRO A 42 1.07 -11.80 -11.35
N THR A 43 1.23 -12.79 -10.48
CA THR A 43 2.19 -12.75 -9.35
C THR A 43 3.56 -13.35 -9.67
N ILE A 44 3.69 -14.07 -10.78
CA ILE A 44 4.95 -14.69 -11.18
C ILE A 44 5.94 -13.59 -11.59
N GLY A 45 7.08 -13.49 -10.90
CA GLY A 45 8.04 -12.40 -11.03
C GLY A 45 8.58 -12.15 -12.46
N TRP A 46 8.54 -13.16 -13.34
CA TRP A 46 8.83 -13.02 -14.77
C TRP A 46 7.82 -12.10 -15.49
N PHE A 47 6.54 -12.13 -15.08
CA PHE A 47 5.48 -11.24 -15.55
C PHE A 47 5.51 -9.86 -14.86
N VAL A 48 6.12 -9.75 -13.67
CA VAL A 48 6.17 -8.51 -12.87
C VAL A 48 7.42 -7.65 -13.15
N ARG A 49 8.53 -8.26 -13.63
CA ARG A 49 9.83 -7.56 -13.75
C ARG A 49 10.23 -7.12 -15.16
N LYS A 50 9.54 -7.53 -16.22
CA LYS A 50 9.95 -7.22 -17.60
C LYS A 50 8.95 -6.30 -18.29
N SER A 51 9.28 -5.02 -18.27
CA SER A 51 8.58 -3.94 -18.96
C SER A 51 8.41 -4.22 -20.46
N TYR A 52 7.14 -4.22 -20.88
CA TYR A 52 6.54 -3.91 -22.19
C TYR A 52 7.24 -4.40 -23.46
N GLU A 53 6.54 -5.22 -24.27
CA GLU A 53 6.38 -5.04 -25.73
C GLU A 53 5.53 -6.20 -26.31
N VAL A 54 4.51 -5.83 -27.08
CA VAL A 54 3.65 -6.60 -28.02
C VAL A 54 2.63 -7.62 -27.49
N ILE A 55 2.97 -8.67 -26.74
CA ILE A 55 1.95 -9.71 -26.38
C ILE A 55 0.96 -9.21 -25.32
N TYR A 56 1.45 -8.38 -24.40
CA TYR A 56 0.61 -7.69 -23.41
C TYR A 56 -0.36 -6.72 -24.07
N ILE A 57 -0.01 -6.06 -25.17
CA ILE A 57 -0.89 -5.12 -25.85
C ILE A 57 -2.16 -5.83 -26.31
N LEU A 58 -2.10 -7.06 -26.86
CA LEU A 58 -3.32 -7.72 -27.33
C LEU A 58 -4.23 -8.23 -26.20
N ILE A 59 -3.67 -8.86 -25.16
CA ILE A 59 -4.49 -9.42 -24.06
C ILE A 59 -4.90 -8.32 -23.05
N PHE A 60 -4.01 -7.35 -22.80
CA PHE A 60 -4.28 -6.23 -21.91
C PHE A 60 -5.20 -5.21 -22.60
N ILE A 61 -5.06 -4.86 -23.88
CA ILE A 61 -6.04 -3.95 -24.54
C ILE A 61 -7.42 -4.61 -24.67
N VAL A 62 -7.49 -5.92 -24.93
CA VAL A 62 -8.78 -6.62 -25.09
C VAL A 62 -9.47 -6.91 -23.74
N LEU A 63 -8.75 -7.00 -22.60
CA LEU A 63 -9.35 -7.32 -21.29
C LEU A 63 -9.13 -6.30 -20.15
N TRP A 64 -8.13 -5.40 -20.22
CA TRP A 64 -7.66 -4.63 -19.05
C TRP A 64 -7.11 -3.20 -19.30
N GLY A 65 -7.07 -2.74 -20.55
CA GLY A 65 -6.14 -1.69 -20.99
C GLY A 65 -6.67 -0.25 -21.00
N GLU A 66 -7.96 -0.03 -20.71
CA GLU A 66 -8.55 1.32 -20.85
C GLU A 66 -8.77 2.08 -19.54
N LEU A 67 -8.52 1.49 -18.38
CA LEU A 67 -8.72 2.18 -17.10
C LEU A 67 -7.39 2.29 -16.35
N GLY A 68 -6.90 3.52 -16.14
CA GLY A 68 -5.73 3.87 -15.29
C GLY A 68 -5.92 3.54 -13.79
N LEU A 69 -6.41 2.34 -13.49
CA LEU A 69 -6.88 1.79 -12.23
C LEU A 69 -6.21 0.43 -11.94
N THR A 70 -5.01 0.19 -12.47
CA THR A 70 -4.35 -1.13 -12.43
C THR A 70 -4.16 -1.65 -11.01
N SER A 71 -3.79 -0.81 -10.04
CA SER A 71 -3.63 -1.20 -8.64
C SER A 71 -4.96 -1.53 -7.95
N THR A 72 -5.98 -0.68 -8.13
CA THR A 72 -7.28 -0.86 -7.48
C THR A 72 -8.01 -2.07 -8.04
N VAL A 73 -8.06 -2.20 -9.37
CA VAL A 73 -8.71 -3.34 -10.04
C VAL A 73 -7.97 -4.62 -9.71
N PHE A 74 -6.63 -4.60 -9.73
CA PHE A 74 -5.83 -5.74 -9.29
C PHE A 74 -6.19 -6.15 -7.86
N TYR A 75 -6.21 -5.19 -6.92
CA TYR A 75 -6.59 -5.45 -5.53
C TYR A 75 -8.01 -6.05 -5.40
N MET A 76 -8.99 -5.48 -6.10
CA MET A 76 -10.38 -5.96 -6.06
C MET A 76 -10.51 -7.37 -6.62
N VAL A 77 -9.92 -7.65 -7.78
CA VAL A 77 -9.88 -8.99 -8.36
C VAL A 77 -9.19 -9.96 -7.42
N HIS A 78 -8.08 -9.54 -6.79
CA HIS A 78 -7.34 -10.39 -5.87
C HIS A 78 -8.19 -10.81 -4.66
N VAL A 79 -8.88 -9.85 -4.05
CA VAL A 79 -9.77 -10.07 -2.90
C VAL A 79 -10.98 -10.93 -3.29
N LEU A 80 -11.64 -10.63 -4.41
CA LEU A 80 -12.82 -11.37 -4.87
C LEU A 80 -12.48 -12.81 -5.21
N MET A 81 -11.37 -13.05 -5.91
CA MET A 81 -10.93 -14.40 -6.23
C MET A 81 -10.49 -15.17 -4.97
N PHE A 82 -9.87 -14.51 -3.99
CA PHE A 82 -9.56 -15.16 -2.71
C PHE A 82 -10.83 -15.63 -1.99
N ILE A 83 -11.87 -14.80 -1.91
CA ILE A 83 -13.17 -15.17 -1.34
C ILE A 83 -13.77 -16.36 -2.10
N LEU A 84 -13.77 -16.30 -3.44
CA LEU A 84 -14.26 -17.39 -4.29
C LEU A 84 -13.50 -18.69 -4.00
N ILE A 85 -12.17 -18.65 -3.89
CA ILE A 85 -11.34 -19.82 -3.60
C ILE A 85 -11.68 -20.41 -2.23
N MET A 86 -11.84 -19.59 -1.19
CA MET A 86 -12.20 -20.09 0.15
C MET A 86 -13.54 -20.83 0.13
N ILE A 87 -14.55 -20.29 -0.55
CA ILE A 87 -15.86 -20.93 -0.69
C ILE A 87 -15.73 -22.24 -1.49
N MET A 88 -15.09 -22.20 -2.66
CA MET A 88 -15.00 -23.34 -3.57
C MET A 88 -14.14 -24.48 -3.02
N VAL A 89 -13.04 -24.18 -2.31
CA VAL A 89 -12.22 -25.21 -1.63
C VAL A 89 -13.00 -25.83 -0.48
N GLY A 90 -13.78 -25.04 0.28
CA GLY A 90 -14.68 -25.55 1.30
C GLY A 90 -15.74 -26.51 0.74
N MET A 91 -16.34 -26.16 -0.40
CA MET A 91 -17.30 -27.02 -1.11
C MET A 91 -16.67 -28.25 -1.77
N HIS A 92 -15.40 -28.18 -2.20
CA HIS A 92 -14.68 -29.31 -2.79
C HIS A 92 -14.39 -30.43 -1.77
N ARG A 93 -14.20 -30.08 -0.50
CA ARG A 93 -13.94 -31.03 0.59
C ARG A 93 -14.82 -30.74 1.81
N PRO A 94 -16.13 -31.00 1.73
CA PRO A 94 -17.09 -30.60 2.76
C PRO A 94 -17.04 -31.48 4.02
N LYS A 95 -16.33 -32.60 3.98
CA LYS A 95 -16.25 -33.55 5.11
C LYS A 95 -15.31 -33.03 6.20
N ILE A 96 -15.88 -32.72 7.36
CA ILE A 96 -15.14 -32.28 8.56
C ILE A 96 -14.08 -33.31 9.00
N SER A 97 -14.33 -34.62 8.80
CA SER A 97 -13.40 -35.69 9.17
C SER A 97 -12.04 -35.63 8.47
N THR A 98 -11.95 -34.95 7.32
CA THR A 98 -10.70 -34.78 6.57
C THR A 98 -9.86 -33.60 7.07
N HIS A 99 -10.31 -32.90 8.11
CA HIS A 99 -9.73 -31.66 8.68
C HIS A 99 -9.56 -30.48 7.70
N SER A 100 -9.69 -30.71 6.39
CA SER A 100 -9.50 -29.72 5.34
C SER A 100 -10.50 -28.57 5.46
N LEU A 101 -11.78 -28.89 5.69
CA LEU A 101 -12.82 -27.89 5.90
C LEU A 101 -12.57 -27.05 7.17
N VAL A 102 -12.07 -27.67 8.25
CA VAL A 102 -11.74 -26.96 9.50
C VAL A 102 -10.62 -25.94 9.25
N ILE A 103 -9.58 -26.31 8.51
CA ILE A 103 -8.47 -25.41 8.13
C ILE A 103 -8.98 -24.25 7.28
N VAL A 104 -9.84 -24.51 6.30
CA VAL A 104 -10.42 -23.47 5.43
C VAL A 104 -11.27 -22.49 6.22
N ILE A 105 -12.14 -22.98 7.11
CA ILE A 105 -12.97 -22.13 7.98
C ILE A 105 -12.08 -21.27 8.88
N PHE A 106 -11.10 -21.88 9.57
CA PHE A 106 -10.20 -21.15 10.45
C PHE A 106 -9.40 -20.07 9.71
N THR A 107 -8.83 -20.40 8.55
CA THR A 107 -8.09 -19.45 7.70
C THR A 107 -9.00 -18.32 7.22
N SER A 108 -10.23 -18.64 6.82
CA SER A 108 -11.22 -17.64 6.40
C SER A 108 -11.55 -16.69 7.55
N CYS A 109 -11.85 -17.22 8.74
CA CYS A 109 -12.13 -16.41 9.92
C CYS A 109 -10.95 -15.48 10.26
N MET A 110 -9.73 -16.00 10.27
CA MET A 110 -8.53 -15.20 10.54
C MET A 110 -8.35 -14.07 9.53
N TRP A 111 -8.53 -14.35 8.24
CA TRP A 111 -8.45 -13.34 7.18
C TRP A 111 -9.55 -12.28 7.33
N PHE A 112 -10.80 -12.69 7.54
CA PHE A 112 -11.91 -11.75 7.76
C PHE A 112 -11.70 -10.88 9.00
N SER A 113 -11.19 -11.45 10.10
CA SER A 113 -10.86 -10.71 11.31
C SER A 113 -9.78 -9.66 11.07
N ASP A 114 -8.67 -10.02 10.40
CA ASP A 114 -7.62 -9.05 10.05
C ASP A 114 -8.16 -7.91 9.16
N ARG A 115 -8.99 -8.24 8.14
CA ARG A 115 -9.61 -7.23 7.27
C ARG A 115 -10.56 -6.30 8.03
N LEU A 116 -11.40 -6.86 8.90
CA LEU A 116 -12.33 -6.09 9.72
C LEU A 116 -11.59 -5.17 10.69
N LEU A 117 -10.53 -5.65 11.34
CA LEU A 117 -9.70 -4.84 12.23
C LEU A 117 -9.03 -3.68 11.49
N ARG A 118 -8.52 -3.91 10.28
CA ARG A 118 -7.93 -2.84 9.44
C ARG A 118 -8.97 -1.81 9.03
N LEU A 119 -10.15 -2.25 8.59
CA LEU A 119 -11.24 -1.34 8.23
C LEU A 119 -11.69 -0.52 9.44
N ALA A 120 -11.90 -1.17 10.58
CA ALA A 120 -12.29 -0.51 11.83
C ALA A 120 -11.24 0.53 12.25
N LYS A 121 -9.95 0.18 12.18
CA LYS A 121 -8.82 1.07 12.48
C LYS A 121 -8.81 2.30 11.56
N ILE A 122 -8.91 2.10 10.25
CA ILE A 122 -8.92 3.19 9.27
C ILE A 122 -10.12 4.11 9.48
N CYS A 123 -11.32 3.54 9.70
CA CYS A 123 -12.53 4.29 9.98
C CYS A 123 -12.42 5.10 11.28
N TRP A 124 -11.89 4.49 12.34
CA TRP A 124 -11.69 5.12 13.65
C TRP A 124 -10.75 6.31 13.57
N PHE A 125 -9.57 6.15 12.94
CA PHE A 125 -8.61 7.23 12.74
C PHE A 125 -9.09 8.31 11.75
N SER A 126 -10.17 8.04 11.01
CA SER A 126 -10.78 9.01 10.11
C SER A 126 -11.79 9.93 10.79
N VAL A 127 -12.31 9.57 11.96
CA VAL A 127 -13.33 10.38 12.65
C VAL A 127 -12.70 11.70 13.11
N GLY A 128 -13.24 12.82 12.62
CA GLY A 128 -12.79 14.17 12.98
C GLY A 128 -11.42 14.56 12.42
N ASN A 129 -10.79 13.72 11.60
CA ASN A 129 -9.47 14.01 11.04
C ASN A 129 -9.58 14.50 9.59
N HIS A 130 -8.94 15.63 9.32
CA HIS A 130 -8.95 16.26 8.01
C HIS A 130 -7.53 16.60 7.56
N ALA A 131 -7.33 16.61 6.25
CA ALA A 131 -6.09 16.97 5.61
C ALA A 131 -6.35 18.12 4.63
N THR A 132 -5.50 19.14 4.70
CA THR A 132 -5.44 20.23 3.74
C THR A 132 -4.38 19.88 2.69
N VAL A 133 -4.77 19.95 1.42
CA VAL A 133 -3.89 19.60 0.29
C VAL A 133 -3.54 20.88 -0.48
N THR A 134 -2.25 21.18 -0.58
CA THR A 134 -1.72 22.39 -1.24
C THR A 134 -0.68 22.02 -2.28
N ALA A 135 -0.77 22.62 -3.47
CA ALA A 135 0.24 22.44 -4.51
C ALA A 135 1.52 23.19 -4.13
N LEU A 136 2.67 22.56 -4.40
CA LEU A 136 4.00 23.15 -4.33
C LEU A 136 4.64 23.12 -5.73
N LEU A 137 5.73 23.87 -5.91
CA LEU A 137 6.49 23.82 -7.15
C LEU A 137 7.07 22.43 -7.44
N GLY A 138 7.36 22.14 -8.71
CA GLY A 138 8.05 20.91 -9.12
C GLY A 138 7.27 19.63 -8.84
N ASP A 139 6.07 19.50 -9.40
CA ASP A 139 5.21 18.30 -9.34
C ASP A 139 5.04 17.74 -7.93
N THR A 140 4.82 18.62 -6.94
CA THR A 140 4.81 18.23 -5.53
C THR A 140 3.59 18.79 -4.82
N VAL A 141 3.14 18.07 -3.81
CA VAL A 141 1.98 18.41 -2.99
C VAL A 141 2.38 18.36 -1.53
N HIS A 142 2.00 19.41 -0.81
CA HIS A 142 2.07 19.42 0.64
C HIS A 142 0.72 19.03 1.22
N VAL A 143 0.73 18.05 2.12
CA VAL A 143 -0.47 17.56 2.82
C VAL A 143 -0.28 17.76 4.31
N ARG A 144 -1.16 18.54 4.92
CA ARG A 144 -1.12 18.86 6.36
C ARG A 144 -2.38 18.40 7.05
N LEU A 145 -2.25 17.63 8.12
CA LEU A 145 -3.37 17.11 8.89
C LEU A 145 -3.75 18.07 10.02
N THR A 146 -5.02 18.06 10.40
CA THR A 146 -5.53 18.92 11.48
C THR A 146 -5.28 18.34 12.87
N ARG A 147 -5.20 17.02 12.99
CA ARG A 147 -5.03 16.33 14.27
C ARG A 147 -3.55 16.08 14.55
N ASN A 148 -3.03 16.67 15.62
CA ASN A 148 -1.68 16.37 16.11
C ASN A 148 -1.54 14.91 16.52
N VAL A 149 -0.36 14.34 16.26
CA VAL A 149 0.02 13.01 16.71
C VAL A 149 1.41 13.05 17.32
N SER A 150 1.63 12.21 18.33
CA SER A 150 2.99 11.93 18.78
C SER A 150 3.52 10.77 17.96
N CYS A 151 4.47 11.03 17.07
CA CYS A 151 5.17 10.00 16.32
C CYS A 151 6.67 10.29 16.32
N ARG A 152 7.48 9.23 16.33
CA ARG A 152 8.94 9.33 16.19
C ARG A 152 9.31 10.00 14.88
N PRO A 153 10.23 10.97 14.90
CA PRO A 153 10.77 11.57 13.69
C PRO A 153 11.36 10.52 12.74
N GLY A 154 11.09 10.67 11.44
CA GLY A 154 11.50 9.72 10.41
C GLY A 154 10.55 8.53 10.19
N SER A 155 9.49 8.41 11.00
CA SER A 155 8.48 7.38 10.77
C SER A 155 7.64 7.66 9.53
N HIS A 156 7.12 6.60 8.90
CA HIS A 156 6.10 6.70 7.87
C HIS A 156 4.75 6.21 8.37
N VAL A 157 3.68 6.69 7.73
CA VAL A 157 2.30 6.30 8.01
C VAL A 157 1.60 5.98 6.71
N PHE A 158 0.59 5.12 6.78
CA PHE A 158 -0.35 4.92 5.70
C PHE A 158 -1.40 6.02 5.75
N LEU A 159 -1.42 6.86 4.72
CA LEU A 159 -2.41 7.91 4.54
C LEU A 159 -3.56 7.40 3.68
N TRP A 160 -4.78 7.67 4.13
CA TRP A 160 -6.02 7.41 3.40
C TRP A 160 -6.76 8.71 3.14
N LEU A 161 -7.05 8.99 1.86
CA LEU A 161 -7.83 10.14 1.42
C LEU A 161 -9.06 9.62 0.65
N PRO A 162 -10.18 9.31 1.32
CA PRO A 162 -11.34 8.66 0.72
C PRO A 162 -11.94 9.44 -0.47
N SER A 163 -11.85 10.77 -0.47
CA SER A 163 -12.33 11.62 -1.58
C SER A 163 -11.45 11.54 -2.83
N ILE A 164 -10.24 10.97 -2.73
CA ILE A 164 -9.29 10.79 -3.83
C ILE A 164 -9.33 9.34 -4.29
N ARG A 165 -9.03 8.40 -3.40
CA ARG A 165 -9.15 6.95 -3.65
C ARG A 165 -9.75 6.25 -2.45
N LEU A 166 -10.94 5.70 -2.62
CA LEU A 166 -11.71 5.12 -1.53
C LEU A 166 -11.10 3.83 -0.97
N PHE A 167 -10.48 3.01 -1.82
CA PHE A 167 -10.03 1.67 -1.45
C PHE A 167 -8.51 1.49 -1.39
N GLU A 168 -7.75 2.60 -1.31
CA GLU A 168 -6.30 2.55 -1.30
C GLU A 168 -5.71 3.41 -0.19
N THR A 169 -4.74 2.87 0.54
CA THR A 169 -3.92 3.61 1.51
C THR A 169 -2.46 3.53 1.08
N HIS A 170 -1.72 4.63 1.25
CA HIS A 170 -0.35 4.74 0.71
C HIS A 170 0.63 5.21 1.79
N PRO A 171 1.84 4.61 1.86
CA PRO A 171 2.82 4.98 2.86
C PRO A 171 3.53 6.29 2.49
N PHE A 172 3.59 7.22 3.44
CA PHE A 172 4.36 8.46 3.32
C PHE A 172 5.13 8.76 4.60
N THR A 173 6.36 9.24 4.44
CA THR A 173 7.20 9.68 5.56
C THR A 173 6.70 11.03 6.08
N MET A 174 6.51 11.12 7.39
CA MET A 174 6.14 12.38 8.05
C MET A 174 7.35 13.31 8.10
N VAL A 175 7.15 14.55 7.68
CA VAL A 175 8.14 15.64 7.80
C VAL A 175 8.06 16.28 9.19
N SER A 176 6.83 16.43 9.70
CA SER A 176 6.51 16.94 11.04
C SER A 176 5.38 16.10 11.63
N SER A 177 5.25 16.06 12.95
CA SER A 177 4.19 15.33 13.68
C SER A 177 3.19 16.25 14.41
N SER A 178 3.56 17.52 14.63
CA SER A 178 2.76 18.48 15.40
C SER A 178 2.65 19.83 14.67
N PRO A 179 1.75 19.96 13.66
CA PRO A 179 0.87 18.91 13.13
C PRO A 179 1.56 17.96 12.14
N PRO A 180 0.92 16.82 11.78
CA PRO A 180 1.45 15.91 10.78
C PRO A 180 1.52 16.58 9.40
N GLU A 181 2.70 16.57 8.79
CA GLU A 181 2.97 17.15 7.48
C GLU A 181 3.67 16.16 6.55
N PHE A 182 3.28 16.18 5.28
CA PHE A 182 3.79 15.31 4.24
C PHE A 182 4.15 16.13 3.00
N VAL A 183 5.28 15.80 2.40
CA VAL A 183 5.69 16.31 1.08
C VAL A 183 5.64 15.14 0.12
N ILE A 184 4.69 15.18 -0.81
CA ILE A 184 4.38 14.09 -1.73
C ILE A 184 4.69 14.54 -3.15
N ARG A 185 5.70 13.95 -3.77
CA ARG A 185 5.99 14.15 -5.19
C ARG A 185 5.01 13.35 -6.05
N ALA A 186 4.43 14.00 -7.05
CA ALA A 186 3.55 13.40 -8.03
C ALA A 186 4.35 12.48 -8.97
N TYR A 187 3.81 11.29 -9.15
CA TYR A 187 4.22 10.27 -10.10
C TYR A 187 2.94 9.68 -10.71
N ASP A 188 3.01 8.49 -11.30
CA ASP A 188 1.84 7.79 -11.77
C ASP A 188 1.01 7.19 -10.62
N GLY A 189 -0.27 6.92 -10.90
CA GLY A 189 -1.18 6.31 -9.93
C GLY A 189 -1.66 7.29 -8.86
N PHE A 190 -1.64 6.87 -7.58
CA PHE A 190 -2.27 7.60 -6.49
C PHE A 190 -1.73 9.02 -6.30
N THR A 191 -0.42 9.25 -6.40
CA THR A 191 0.17 10.56 -6.09
C THR A 191 -0.16 11.65 -7.11
N ARG A 192 -0.64 11.27 -8.30
CA ARG A 192 -1.12 12.20 -9.33
C ARG A 192 -2.46 12.85 -8.99
N ASP A 193 -3.34 12.09 -8.37
CA ASP A 193 -4.69 12.52 -8.05
C ASP A 193 -4.75 13.68 -7.00
N PRO A 194 -4.02 13.64 -5.87
CA PRO A 194 -3.93 14.79 -4.96
C PRO A 194 -3.23 15.98 -5.60
N TYR A 195 -2.28 15.75 -6.53
CA TYR A 195 -1.63 16.83 -7.26
C TYR A 195 -2.60 17.59 -8.16
N TYR A 196 -3.39 16.88 -8.97
CA TYR A 196 -4.43 17.52 -9.78
C TYR A 196 -5.50 18.19 -8.94
N LEU A 197 -5.90 17.57 -7.83
CA LEU A 197 -6.85 18.16 -6.90
C LEU A 197 -6.34 19.47 -6.32
N ALA A 198 -5.07 19.49 -5.87
CA ALA A 198 -4.44 20.69 -5.31
C ALA A 198 -4.33 21.83 -6.31
N HIS A 199 -4.06 21.52 -7.59
CA HIS A 199 -4.03 22.51 -8.68
C HIS A 199 -5.42 23.06 -9.01
N LYS A 200 -6.46 22.23 -8.92
CA LYS A 200 -7.83 22.66 -9.20
C LYS A 200 -8.47 23.42 -8.03
N LYS A 201 -8.16 23.03 -6.79
CA LYS A 201 -8.73 23.55 -5.55
C LYS A 201 -7.66 23.60 -4.47
N GLN A 202 -6.87 24.68 -4.49
CA GLN A 202 -5.79 24.86 -3.53
C GLN A 202 -6.32 24.98 -2.10
N GLY A 203 -5.72 24.23 -1.17
CA GLY A 203 -6.09 24.28 0.25
C GLY A 203 -7.43 23.60 0.57
N GLN A 204 -7.93 22.72 -0.31
CA GLN A 204 -9.16 22.00 -0.02
C GLN A 204 -9.00 21.10 1.21
N LEU A 205 -9.96 21.20 2.14
CA LEU A 205 -10.06 20.35 3.30
C LEU A 205 -10.73 19.02 2.92
N LEU A 206 -10.02 17.91 3.13
CA LEU A 206 -10.48 16.56 2.82
C LEU A 206 -10.54 15.74 4.09
N ARG A 207 -11.53 14.85 4.19
CA ARG A 207 -11.49 13.81 5.22
C ARG A 207 -10.29 12.93 4.96
N CYS A 208 -9.57 12.58 6.03
CA CYS A 208 -8.40 11.72 5.93
C CYS A 208 -8.39 10.68 7.05
N SER A 209 -7.52 9.69 6.94
CA SER A 209 -7.11 8.82 8.04
C SER A 209 -5.61 8.60 7.94
N MET A 210 -4.96 8.52 9.09
CA MET A 210 -3.55 8.16 9.17
C MET A 210 -3.42 6.96 10.07
N ASP A 211 -2.76 5.93 9.57
CA ASP A 211 -2.39 4.76 10.36
C ASP A 211 -0.87 4.63 10.37
N GLY A 212 -0.22 4.69 11.54
CA GLY A 212 1.20 4.35 11.62
C GLY A 212 1.95 4.81 12.85
N GLU A 213 3.14 5.35 12.57
CA GLU A 213 4.42 5.15 13.28
C GLU A 213 5.14 3.87 12.86
N TYR A 214 5.20 3.65 11.54
CA TYR A 214 5.97 2.55 10.95
C TYR A 214 7.39 2.99 10.60
N GLY A 215 8.28 2.00 10.55
CA GLY A 215 9.71 2.21 10.32
C GLY A 215 10.50 2.14 11.63
N GLN A 216 11.73 1.66 11.52
CA GLN A 216 12.69 1.70 12.62
C GLN A 216 13.77 2.70 12.27
N VAL A 217 14.03 3.60 13.21
CA VAL A 217 15.02 4.66 13.07
C VAL A 217 16.13 4.40 14.09
N PRO A 218 17.41 4.39 13.67
CA PRO A 218 18.53 4.26 14.60
C PRO A 218 18.53 5.35 15.66
N ASN A 219 19.10 5.07 16.83
CA ASN A 219 19.28 6.07 17.86
C ASN A 219 20.48 6.98 17.54
N PHE A 220 20.22 8.13 16.94
CA PHE A 220 21.28 9.11 16.60
C PHE A 220 21.94 9.75 17.83
N VAL A 221 21.39 9.54 19.04
CA VAL A 221 21.96 10.03 20.29
C VAL A 221 23.25 9.29 20.67
N GLU A 222 23.58 8.17 20.03
CA GLU A 222 24.81 7.41 20.33
C GLU A 222 26.05 7.89 19.55
N PHE A 223 25.88 8.70 18.50
CA PHE A 223 26.98 9.11 17.62
C PHE A 223 27.42 10.55 17.86
N ASP A 224 28.73 10.84 17.84
CA ASP A 224 29.25 12.21 18.02
C ASP A 224 28.99 13.13 16.82
N LYS A 225 29.07 12.55 15.62
CA LYS A 225 28.79 13.21 14.33
C LYS A 225 27.75 12.41 13.55
N VAL A 226 26.77 13.10 12.98
CA VAL A 226 25.76 12.51 12.10
C VAL A 226 25.74 13.27 10.78
N VAL A 227 25.85 12.53 9.67
CA VAL A 227 25.74 13.10 8.32
C VAL A 227 24.46 12.58 7.68
N PHE A 228 23.52 13.48 7.41
CA PHE A 228 22.29 13.18 6.70
C PHE A 228 22.49 13.41 5.21
N VAL A 229 22.24 12.39 4.39
CA VAL A 229 22.31 12.48 2.93
C VAL A 229 20.93 12.22 2.34
N ALA A 230 20.41 13.17 1.57
CA ALA A 230 19.08 13.09 0.97
C ALA A 230 19.09 13.47 -0.51
N GLY A 231 18.12 12.92 -1.25
CA GLY A 231 17.89 13.23 -2.66
C GLY A 231 16.42 13.52 -2.95
N GLY A 232 16.15 14.66 -3.59
CA GLY A 232 14.78 15.05 -3.97
C GLY A 232 13.80 15.01 -2.78
N SER A 233 12.62 14.42 -2.99
CA SER A 233 11.59 14.27 -1.95
C SER A 233 11.95 13.26 -0.85
N GLY A 234 13.02 12.47 -1.03
CA GLY A 234 13.56 11.60 0.02
C GLY A 234 14.06 12.36 1.25
N ALA A 235 14.21 13.68 1.16
CA ALA A 235 14.58 14.54 2.27
C ALA A 235 13.54 14.58 3.40
N SER A 236 12.28 14.16 3.16
CA SER A 236 11.27 14.08 4.22
C SER A 236 11.75 13.28 5.43
N PHE A 237 12.47 12.17 5.20
CA PHE A 237 13.02 11.34 6.28
C PHE A 237 14.14 12.05 7.04
N THR A 238 15.10 12.62 6.32
CA THR A 238 16.27 13.25 6.93
C THR A 238 15.91 14.55 7.64
N PHE A 239 15.02 15.38 7.09
CA PHE A 239 14.52 16.58 7.75
C PHE A 239 13.82 16.25 9.06
N ALA A 240 12.91 15.25 9.04
CA ALA A 240 12.22 14.84 10.25
C ALA A 240 13.21 14.43 11.34
N ILE A 241 14.17 13.57 11.01
CA ILE A 241 15.18 13.10 11.98
C ILE A 241 16.10 14.22 12.44
N ALA A 242 16.57 15.08 11.54
CA ALA A 242 17.46 16.19 11.89
C ALA A 242 16.78 17.13 12.89
N LEU A 243 15.55 17.56 12.61
CA LEU A 243 14.76 18.40 13.51
C LEU A 243 14.47 17.71 14.84
N GLY A 244 14.05 16.44 14.81
CA GLY A 244 13.82 15.68 16.04
C GLY A 244 15.09 15.45 16.87
N SER A 245 16.24 15.35 16.21
CA SER A 245 17.54 15.28 16.89
C SER A 245 17.88 16.62 17.53
N LEU A 246 17.65 17.74 16.84
CA LEU A 246 17.83 19.08 17.41
C LEU A 246 16.93 19.31 18.63
N ASP A 247 15.65 18.93 18.57
CA ASP A 247 14.73 19.01 19.71
C ASP A 247 15.24 18.20 20.91
N THR A 248 15.76 16.99 20.64
CA THR A 248 16.32 16.11 21.68
C THR A 248 17.60 16.70 22.28
N LEU A 249 18.48 17.26 21.45
CA LEU A 249 19.74 17.88 21.86
C LEU A 249 19.48 19.14 22.70
N ALA A 250 18.53 19.97 22.29
CA ALA A 250 18.08 21.14 23.03
C ALA A 250 17.51 20.73 24.41
N ALA A 251 16.65 19.71 24.45
CA ALA A 251 16.09 19.20 25.69
C ALA A 251 17.14 18.60 26.65
N ARG A 252 18.21 18.02 26.12
CA ARG A 252 19.32 17.44 26.91
C ARG A 252 20.46 18.43 27.20
N ASN A 253 20.41 19.63 26.64
CA ASN A 253 21.49 20.61 26.67
C ASN A 253 22.85 20.03 26.22
N THR A 254 22.82 19.23 25.15
CA THR A 254 24.00 18.58 24.55
C THR A 254 24.19 19.08 23.12
N SER A 255 25.44 19.21 22.65
CA SER A 255 25.74 19.55 21.27
C SER A 255 26.33 18.36 20.50
N LYS A 256 26.07 18.32 19.20
CA LYS A 256 26.61 17.33 18.26
C LYS A 256 26.87 17.97 16.91
N GLN A 257 27.80 17.38 16.15
CA GLN A 257 28.01 17.82 14.77
C GLN A 257 26.99 17.14 13.86
N ILE A 258 26.05 17.93 13.32
CA ILE A 258 25.08 17.48 12.31
C ILE A 258 25.44 18.12 10.98
N GLU A 259 25.64 17.30 9.96
CA GLU A 259 25.90 17.75 8.59
C GLU A 259 24.76 17.28 7.69
N PHE A 260 24.19 18.19 6.89
CA PHE A 260 23.05 17.88 6.03
C PHE A 260 23.42 18.11 4.56
N LEU A 261 23.48 17.02 3.80
CA LEU A 261 23.77 17.00 2.37
C LEU A 261 22.50 16.67 1.61
N TRP A 262 21.94 17.66 0.91
CA TRP A 262 20.72 17.49 0.12
C TRP A 262 20.96 17.74 -1.35
N ALA A 263 20.82 16.68 -2.15
CA ALA A 263 20.91 16.76 -3.60
C ALA A 263 19.53 16.99 -4.22
N ILE A 264 19.36 18.13 -4.89
CA ILE A 264 18.14 18.51 -5.60
C ILE A 264 18.42 18.71 -7.09
N ARG A 265 17.39 18.45 -7.92
CA ARG A 265 17.46 18.65 -9.37
C ARG A 265 17.10 20.08 -9.80
N SER A 266 16.27 20.76 -9.01
CA SER A 266 15.80 22.13 -9.24
C SER A 266 15.82 22.90 -7.93
N LEU A 267 16.13 24.19 -7.98
CA LEU A 267 16.11 25.07 -6.81
C LEU A 267 14.68 25.26 -6.27
N GLU A 268 13.66 25.09 -7.10
CA GLU A 268 12.25 25.07 -6.67
C GLU A 268 11.98 24.02 -5.59
N SER A 269 12.79 22.97 -5.51
CA SER A 269 12.67 21.96 -4.46
C SER A 269 12.94 22.52 -3.07
N LEU A 270 13.65 23.63 -2.92
CA LEU A 270 13.90 24.27 -1.63
C LEU A 270 12.60 24.70 -0.93
N GLU A 271 11.60 25.15 -1.71
CA GLU A 271 10.30 25.55 -1.17
C GLU A 271 9.55 24.38 -0.49
N TRP A 272 9.87 23.13 -0.85
CA TRP A 272 9.23 21.96 -0.24
C TRP A 272 9.49 21.86 1.26
N PHE A 273 10.63 22.38 1.71
CA PHE A 273 11.10 22.26 3.08
C PHE A 273 11.51 23.60 3.68
N GLU A 274 11.05 24.73 3.14
CA GLU A 274 11.40 26.08 3.63
C GLU A 274 11.20 26.23 5.16
N PRO A 275 10.07 25.79 5.76
CA PRO A 275 9.89 25.87 7.21
C PRO A 275 10.87 25.02 8.01
N GLN A 276 11.33 23.90 7.45
CA GLN A 276 12.28 23.00 8.07
C GLN A 276 13.71 23.51 7.93
N LEU A 277 14.06 24.06 6.77
CA LEU A 277 15.33 24.73 6.51
C LEU A 277 15.54 25.93 7.44
N ALA A 278 14.50 26.71 7.70
CA ALA A 278 14.58 27.85 8.62
C ALA A 278 14.84 27.45 10.08
N LYS A 279 14.64 26.17 10.44
CA LYS A 279 14.86 25.63 11.80
C LYS A 279 16.19 24.89 11.95
N LEU A 280 16.83 24.50 10.85
CA LEU A 280 18.16 23.89 10.84
C LEU A 280 19.24 24.96 10.98
#